data_AF-G7W5U2-F1
#
_entry.id   AF-G7W5U2-F1
#
_cell.length_a   1.000
_cell.length_b   1.000
_cell.length_c   1.000
_cell.angle_alpha   90.00
_cell.angle_beta   90.00
_cell.angle_gamma   90.00
#
_symmetry.space_group_name_H-M   'P 1'
#
loop_
_entity.id
_entity.type
_entity.pdbx_description
1 polymer ?
#
loop_
_entity_poly.entity_id
_entity_poly.type
_entity_poly.pdbx_seq_one_letter_code
_entity_poly.pdbx_strand_id
1 'polypeptide(L)'
;MSEQRHDYFPMHPFQHSHTGENPDPEPAIFSETKSLELLQRVNSEAIQHALTQWVDEIKDWAKDNSYLIGHIKIFAEGQENLWLSSTGKDIHVKHSPGWQDSLLDKMTLSVTAIIFGPTKTILEEAAQAKLQVILKSLEI
;
A
#
# COMPACT_ATOMS: atom_id res chain seq x y z
N MET A 1 -23.25 -49.66 43.28
CA MET A 1 -22.25 -48.64 43.67
C MET A 1 -21.17 -48.63 42.59
N SER A 2 -20.78 -47.43 42.19
CA SER A 2 -20.29 -47.01 40.87
C SER A 2 -18.95 -47.61 40.43
N GLU A 3 -18.89 -48.13 39.21
CA GLU A 3 -17.64 -48.39 38.48
C GLU A 3 -17.04 -47.05 38.01
N GLN A 4 -15.87 -46.69 38.53
CA GLN A 4 -15.07 -45.59 38.00
C GLN A 4 -14.36 -46.04 36.73
N ARG A 5 -14.86 -45.61 35.58
CA ARG A 5 -14.09 -45.62 34.33
C ARG A 5 -13.01 -44.56 34.42
N HIS A 6 -11.75 -44.99 34.51
CA HIS A 6 -10.61 -44.11 34.25
C HIS A 6 -10.49 -43.96 32.73
N ASP A 7 -10.97 -42.84 32.21
CA ASP A 7 -10.69 -42.43 30.83
C ASP A 7 -9.20 -42.05 30.74
N TYR A 8 -8.38 -43.00 30.29
CA TYR A 8 -6.99 -42.76 29.94
C TYR A 8 -6.96 -42.06 28.58
N PHE A 9 -6.97 -40.72 28.58
CA PHE A 9 -6.63 -39.97 27.37
C PHE A 9 -5.12 -40.10 27.13
N PRO A 10 -4.67 -40.62 25.98
CA PRO A 10 -3.26 -40.51 25.62
C PRO A 10 -2.97 -39.03 25.36
N MET A 11 -2.21 -38.41 26.27
CA MET A 11 -1.50 -37.17 25.99
C MET A 11 -0.50 -37.47 24.87
N HIS A 12 -0.89 -37.19 23.62
CA HIS A 12 0.07 -37.00 22.55
C HIS A 12 0.84 -35.71 22.88
N PRO A 13 2.15 -35.75 23.19
CA PRO A 13 2.93 -34.55 23.05
C PRO A 13 2.91 -34.22 21.55
N PHE A 14 2.18 -33.17 21.18
CA PHE A 14 2.36 -32.52 19.88
C PHE A 14 3.77 -31.92 19.89
N GLN A 15 4.77 -32.76 19.62
CA GLN A 15 6.05 -32.29 19.13
C GLN A 15 5.77 -31.71 17.75
N HIS A 16 5.54 -30.39 17.70
CA HIS A 16 5.79 -29.63 16.50
C HIS A 16 7.29 -29.73 16.23
N SER A 17 7.68 -30.76 15.48
CA SER A 17 8.90 -30.75 14.71
C SER A 17 8.81 -29.54 13.77
N HIS A 18 9.37 -28.41 14.20
CA HIS A 18 9.65 -27.27 13.33
C HIS A 18 10.70 -27.72 12.31
N THR A 19 10.22 -28.38 11.26
CA THR A 19 10.98 -28.61 10.04
C THR A 19 10.98 -27.31 9.27
N GLY A 20 12.03 -26.49 9.48
CA GLY A 20 12.52 -25.45 8.59
C GLY A 20 11.48 -24.70 7.76
N GLU A 21 10.64 -23.90 8.41
CA GLU A 21 9.86 -22.86 7.73
C GLU A 21 10.67 -21.57 7.83
N ASN A 22 11.07 -21.02 6.69
CA ASN A 22 11.44 -19.60 6.66
C ASN A 22 10.27 -18.83 7.26
N PRO A 23 10.47 -17.93 8.23
CA PRO A 23 9.38 -17.14 8.77
C PRO A 23 8.68 -16.42 7.62
N ASP A 24 7.35 -16.48 7.58
CA ASP A 24 6.57 -15.70 6.63
C ASP A 24 7.04 -14.24 6.71
N PRO A 25 7.26 -13.59 5.56
CA PRO A 25 7.80 -12.24 5.54
C PRO A 25 6.87 -11.29 6.31
N GLU A 26 7.40 -10.58 7.31
CA GLU A 26 6.61 -9.62 8.08
C GLU A 26 6.12 -8.46 7.20
N PRO A 27 4.90 -7.94 7.41
CA PRO A 27 4.41 -6.78 6.67
C PRO A 27 5.06 -5.49 7.15
N ALA A 28 5.64 -4.73 6.21
CA ALA A 28 5.96 -3.32 6.39
C ALA A 28 4.81 -2.45 5.88
N ILE A 29 4.54 -1.35 6.59
CA ILE A 29 3.49 -0.39 6.23
C ILE A 29 4.12 1.00 6.12
N PHE A 30 3.94 1.61 4.96
CA PHE A 30 4.12 3.05 4.74
C PHE A 30 2.74 3.69 4.64
N SER A 31 2.52 4.78 5.37
CA SER A 31 1.30 5.56 5.27
C SER A 31 1.61 7.02 5.55
N GLU A 32 1.15 7.90 4.66
CA GLU A 32 1.37 9.33 4.78
C GLU A 32 0.14 10.09 4.28
N THR A 33 -0.15 11.22 4.93
CA THR A 33 -1.15 12.18 4.46
C THR A 33 -0.47 13.54 4.31
N LYS A 34 -0.63 14.16 3.15
CA LYS A 34 -0.07 15.47 2.81
C LYS A 34 -1.16 16.38 2.28
N SER A 35 -1.25 17.59 2.83
CA SER A 35 -1.99 18.68 2.19
C SER A 35 -1.05 19.38 1.22
N LEU A 36 -1.49 19.51 -0.02
CA LEU A 36 -0.74 20.06 -1.13
C LEU A 36 -1.42 21.32 -1.61
N GLU A 37 -0.65 22.40 -1.71
CA GLU A 37 -1.03 23.64 -2.40
C GLU A 37 -0.19 23.70 -3.67
N LEU A 38 -0.86 23.62 -4.82
CA LEU A 38 -0.20 23.59 -6.12
C LEU A 38 0.04 25.04 -6.58
N LEU A 39 1.27 25.35 -6.99
CA LEU A 39 1.66 26.72 -7.41
C LEU A 39 0.79 27.25 -8.56
N GLN A 40 0.32 26.34 -9.40
CA GLN A 40 -0.65 26.58 -10.45
C GLN A 40 -1.74 25.52 -10.43
N ARG A 41 -2.85 25.80 -11.12
CA ARG A 41 -3.91 24.82 -11.30
C ARG A 41 -3.42 23.68 -12.19
N VAL A 42 -3.42 22.46 -11.66
CA VAL A 42 -2.99 21.25 -12.38
C VAL A 42 -4.20 20.49 -12.87
N ASN A 43 -4.11 19.95 -14.08
CA ASN A 43 -5.13 19.06 -14.64
C ASN A 43 -5.19 17.75 -13.82
N SER A 44 -6.39 17.35 -13.44
CA SER A 44 -6.66 16.10 -12.72
C SER A 44 -6.14 14.84 -13.41
N GLU A 45 -6.10 14.80 -14.75
CA GLU A 45 -5.51 13.73 -15.53
C GLU A 45 -4.00 13.63 -15.27
N ALA A 46 -3.31 14.77 -15.18
CA ALA A 46 -1.89 14.79 -14.86
C ALA A 46 -1.63 14.29 -13.43
N ILE A 47 -2.49 14.67 -12.47
CA ILE A 47 -2.43 14.15 -11.10
C ILE A 47 -2.66 12.64 -11.09
N GLN A 48 -3.69 12.16 -11.77
CA GLN A 48 -4.00 10.73 -11.85
C GLN A 48 -2.85 9.94 -12.49
N HIS A 49 -2.28 10.44 -13.59
CA HIS A 49 -1.14 9.81 -14.25
C HIS A 49 0.05 9.72 -13.29
N ALA A 50 0.41 10.83 -12.64
CA ALA A 50 1.57 10.89 -11.76
C ALA A 50 1.41 9.96 -10.53
N LEU A 51 0.20 9.89 -9.95
CA LEU A 51 -0.09 8.97 -8.85
C LEU A 51 -0.14 7.50 -9.31
N THR A 52 -0.62 7.23 -10.52
CA THR A 52 -0.58 5.87 -11.11
C THR A 52 0.87 5.44 -11.33
N GLN A 53 1.71 6.34 -11.84
CA GLN A 53 3.15 6.11 -11.99
C GLN A 53 3.81 5.79 -10.65
N TRP A 54 3.49 6.52 -9.57
CA TRP A 54 3.99 6.19 -8.24
C TRP A 54 3.63 4.75 -7.83
N VAL A 55 2.38 4.33 -8.06
CA VAL A 55 1.94 2.96 -7.73
C VAL A 55 2.75 1.93 -8.52
N ASP A 56 2.92 2.12 -9.83
CA ASP A 56 3.71 1.22 -10.67
C ASP A 56 5.18 1.16 -10.25
N GLU A 57 5.79 2.31 -9.94
CA GLU A 57 7.17 2.34 -9.48
C GLU A 57 7.39 1.60 -8.14
N ILE A 58 6.42 1.63 -7.24
CA ILE A 58 6.46 0.86 -5.99
C ILE A 58 6.29 -0.63 -6.26
N LYS A 59 5.41 -0.99 -7.20
CA LYS A 59 5.21 -2.38 -7.61
C LYS A 59 6.47 -2.96 -8.25
N ASP A 60 7.11 -2.21 -9.15
CA ASP A 60 8.34 -2.61 -9.81
C ASP A 60 9.48 -2.74 -8.80
N TRP A 61 9.64 -1.77 -7.90
CA TRP A 61 10.61 -1.85 -6.82
C TRP A 61 10.41 -3.10 -5.93
N ALA A 62 9.16 -3.40 -5.55
CA ALA A 62 8.87 -4.58 -4.75
C ALA A 62 9.21 -5.87 -5.51
N LYS A 63 8.85 -5.95 -6.79
CA LYS A 63 9.13 -7.09 -7.66
C LYS A 63 10.63 -7.31 -7.84
N ASP A 64 11.40 -6.25 -8.10
CA ASP A 64 12.85 -6.32 -8.30
C ASP A 64 13.59 -6.83 -7.06
N ASN A 65 13.02 -6.59 -5.87
CA ASN A 65 13.55 -7.08 -4.60
C ASN A 65 12.91 -8.38 -4.10
N SER A 66 12.07 -9.04 -4.93
CA SER A 66 11.33 -10.25 -4.56
C SER A 66 10.43 -10.09 -3.33
N TYR A 67 9.92 -8.89 -3.09
CA TYR A 67 8.94 -8.59 -2.05
C TYR A 67 7.51 -8.87 -2.53
N LEU A 68 6.61 -9.13 -1.58
CA LEU A 68 5.20 -9.38 -1.87
C LEU A 68 4.38 -8.12 -1.60
N ILE A 69 3.64 -7.66 -2.60
CA ILE A 69 2.74 -6.52 -2.46
C ILE A 69 1.44 -7.01 -1.79
N GLY A 70 1.11 -6.47 -0.63
CA GLY A 70 -0.20 -6.64 -0.01
C GLY A 70 -1.22 -5.74 -0.69
N HIS A 71 -1.16 -4.44 -0.37
CA HIS A 71 -2.06 -3.44 -0.96
C HIS A 71 -1.36 -2.09 -1.08
N ILE A 72 -1.68 -1.36 -2.15
CA ILE A 72 -1.36 0.06 -2.29
C ILE A 72 -2.67 0.80 -2.46
N LYS A 73 -2.88 1.88 -1.70
CA LYS A 73 -4.07 2.72 -1.77
C LYS A 73 -3.66 4.18 -1.81
N ILE A 74 -4.32 4.94 -2.66
CA ILE A 74 -4.18 6.40 -2.73
C ILE A 74 -5.56 7.00 -2.73
N PHE A 75 -5.71 8.07 -1.96
CA PHE A 75 -6.88 8.93 -1.97
C PHE A 75 -6.41 10.36 -2.14
N ALA A 76 -6.81 11.01 -3.23
CA ALA A 76 -6.64 12.44 -3.42
C ALA A 76 -8.01 13.11 -3.25
N GLU A 77 -8.09 13.99 -2.27
CA GLU A 77 -9.31 14.70 -1.88
C GLU A 77 -9.19 16.19 -2.17
N GLY A 78 -10.15 16.75 -2.89
CA GLY A 78 -10.17 18.17 -3.25
C GLY A 78 -11.58 18.65 -3.56
N GLN A 79 -11.72 19.49 -4.59
CA GLN A 79 -13.05 19.78 -5.16
C GLN A 79 -13.66 18.53 -5.80
N GLU A 80 -12.80 17.70 -6.38
CA GLU A 80 -13.10 16.39 -6.92
C GLU A 80 -12.13 15.38 -6.29
N ASN A 81 -12.51 14.10 -6.32
CA ASN A 81 -11.85 13.03 -5.59
C ASN A 81 -11.34 11.94 -6.53
N LEU A 82 -10.18 11.37 -6.20
CA LEU A 82 -9.57 10.23 -6.88
C LEU A 82 -9.22 9.14 -5.86
N TRP A 83 -9.56 7.90 -6.20
CA TRP A 83 -9.19 6.70 -5.47
C TRP A 83 -8.40 5.78 -6.39
N LEU A 84 -7.17 5.46 -6.01
CA LEU A 84 -6.37 4.42 -6.64
C LEU A 84 -6.19 3.27 -5.65
N SER A 85 -6.34 2.04 -6.13
CA SER A 85 -5.96 0.87 -5.35
C SER A 85 -5.28 -0.16 -6.23
N SER A 86 -4.26 -0.81 -5.68
CA SER A 86 -3.57 -1.93 -6.33
C SER A 86 -3.48 -3.10 -5.37
N THR A 87 -3.87 -4.27 -5.85
CA THR A 87 -3.71 -5.56 -5.17
C THR A 87 -3.16 -6.54 -6.20
N GLY A 88 -1.94 -7.04 -6.00
CA GLY A 88 -1.25 -7.81 -7.04
C GLY A 88 -0.81 -6.92 -8.22
N LYS A 89 -1.27 -7.24 -9.44
CA LYS A 89 -0.78 -6.63 -10.69
C LYS A 89 -1.59 -5.44 -11.17
N ASP A 90 -2.89 -5.40 -10.87
CA ASP A 90 -3.82 -4.45 -11.48
C ASP A 90 -3.99 -3.20 -10.62
N ILE A 91 -4.07 -2.05 -11.27
CA ILE A 91 -4.43 -0.78 -10.65
C ILE A 91 -5.90 -0.49 -10.98
N HIS A 92 -6.69 -0.31 -9.94
CA HIS A 92 -8.07 0.13 -10.03
C HIS A 92 -8.15 1.63 -9.75
N VAL A 93 -8.76 2.35 -10.69
CA VAL A 93 -8.98 3.79 -10.60
C VAL A 93 -10.46 4.06 -10.46
N LYS A 94 -10.84 4.87 -9.48
CA LYS A 94 -12.18 5.45 -9.35
C LYS A 94 -12.02 6.94 -9.11
N HIS A 95 -12.95 7.72 -9.59
CA HIS A 95 -12.96 9.16 -9.35
C HIS A 95 -14.38 9.68 -9.28
N SER A 96 -14.57 10.89 -8.76
CA SER A 96 -15.86 11.58 -8.78
C SER A 96 -16.23 12.01 -10.21
N PRO A 97 -17.52 12.28 -10.50
CA PRO A 97 -17.96 12.59 -11.86
C PRO A 97 -17.27 13.80 -12.51
N GLY A 98 -16.94 14.84 -11.74
CA GLY A 98 -16.29 16.05 -12.25
C GLY A 98 -14.77 15.94 -12.36
N TRP A 99 -14.17 14.81 -11.97
CA TRP A 99 -12.71 14.66 -11.93
C TRP A 99 -12.06 14.97 -13.27
N GLN A 100 -12.51 14.37 -14.38
CA GLN A 100 -11.82 14.46 -15.68
C GLN A 100 -11.67 15.88 -16.23
N ASP A 101 -12.58 16.79 -15.88
CA ASP A 101 -12.57 18.18 -16.35
C ASP A 101 -12.04 19.16 -15.28
N SER A 102 -11.59 18.65 -14.13
CA SER A 102 -11.21 19.48 -12.99
C SER A 102 -9.78 20.00 -13.06
N LEU A 103 -9.61 21.21 -12.55
CA LEU A 103 -8.34 21.89 -12.35
C LEU A 103 -8.15 22.11 -10.85
N LEU A 104 -7.16 21.45 -10.26
CA LEU A 104 -6.94 21.48 -8.82
C LEU A 104 -5.81 22.46 -8.49
N ASP A 105 -6.05 23.33 -7.51
CA ASP A 105 -5.03 24.19 -6.88
C ASP A 105 -4.69 23.73 -5.45
N LYS A 106 -5.51 22.83 -4.89
CA LYS A 106 -5.27 22.21 -3.59
C LYS A 106 -5.84 20.79 -3.53
N MET A 107 -5.16 19.92 -2.82
CA MET A 107 -5.68 18.59 -2.48
C MET A 107 -5.04 18.04 -1.21
N THR A 108 -5.76 17.15 -0.53
CA THR A 108 -5.19 16.27 0.50
C THR A 108 -4.91 14.91 -0.13
N LEU A 109 -3.64 14.52 -0.15
CA LEU A 109 -3.20 13.24 -0.64
C LEU A 109 -2.95 12.30 0.55
N SER A 110 -3.67 11.18 0.60
CA SER A 110 -3.40 10.07 1.52
C SER A 110 -2.90 8.87 0.75
N VAL A 111 -1.72 8.36 1.12
CA VAL A 111 -1.09 7.20 0.50
C VAL A 111 -0.84 6.12 1.55
N THR A 112 -1.03 4.86 1.16
CA THR A 112 -0.71 3.69 1.99
C THR A 112 -0.13 2.60 1.10
N ALA A 113 0.98 2.00 1.52
CA ALA A 113 1.57 0.82 0.90
C ALA A 113 1.86 -0.23 1.98
N ILE A 114 1.38 -1.45 1.76
CA ILE A 114 1.62 -2.62 2.61
C ILE A 114 2.40 -3.63 1.77
N ILE A 115 3.63 -3.92 2.17
CA ILE A 115 4.56 -4.79 1.44
C ILE A 115 5.21 -5.75 2.43
N PHE A 116 5.20 -7.04 2.13
CA PHE A 116 5.83 -8.09 2.94
C PHE A 116 7.25 -8.36 2.45
N GLY A 117 8.21 -8.40 3.39
CA GLY A 117 9.61 -8.69 3.10
C GLY A 117 10.59 -7.57 3.46
N PRO A 118 10.37 -6.29 3.10
CA PRO A 118 11.26 -5.22 3.49
C PRO A 118 11.09 -4.88 4.98
N THR A 119 12.11 -4.24 5.57
CA THR A 119 11.90 -3.53 6.84
C THR A 119 11.06 -2.28 6.62
N LYS A 120 10.43 -1.78 7.69
CA LYS A 120 9.68 -0.52 7.63
C LYS A 120 10.51 0.63 7.04
N THR A 121 11.76 0.79 7.48
CA THR A 121 12.66 1.86 7.03
C THR A 121 12.93 1.78 5.53
N ILE A 122 13.21 0.58 5.01
CA ILE A 122 13.48 0.36 3.58
C ILE A 122 12.24 0.74 2.74
N LEU A 123 11.04 0.32 3.18
CA LEU A 123 9.79 0.68 2.51
C LEU A 123 9.54 2.19 2.56
N GLU A 124 9.74 2.82 3.72
CA GLU A 124 9.51 4.24 3.93
C GLU A 124 10.43 5.11 3.06
N GLU A 125 11.73 4.78 3.01
CA GLU A 125 12.70 5.48 2.15
C GLU A 125 12.34 5.35 0.67
N ALA A 126 12.05 4.14 0.19
CA ALA A 126 11.69 3.89 -1.19
C ALA A 126 10.37 4.60 -1.58
N ALA A 127 9.34 4.47 -0.75
CA ALA A 127 8.03 5.08 -0.98
C ALA A 127 8.10 6.60 -0.97
N GLN A 128 8.81 7.18 0.00
CA GLN A 128 8.94 8.62 0.13
C GLN A 128 9.78 9.22 -1.00
N ALA A 129 10.91 8.60 -1.35
CA ALA A 129 11.76 9.10 -2.44
C ALA A 129 10.98 9.20 -3.76
N LYS A 130 10.21 8.15 -4.10
CA LYS A 130 9.37 8.11 -5.30
C LYS A 130 8.22 9.10 -5.23
N LEU A 131 7.58 9.24 -4.07
CA LEU A 131 6.49 10.20 -3.89
C LEU A 131 6.98 11.63 -4.11
N GLN A 132 8.14 11.97 -3.58
CA GLN A 132 8.74 13.29 -3.74
C GLN A 132 9.08 13.63 -5.19
N VAL A 133 9.49 12.66 -6.01
CA VAL A 133 9.72 12.87 -7.45
C VAL A 133 8.42 13.25 -8.15
N ILE A 134 7.35 12.52 -7.86
CA ILE A 134 6.03 12.77 -8.45
C ILE A 134 5.45 14.11 -7.98
N LEU A 135 5.53 14.43 -6.69
CA LEU A 135 5.03 15.71 -6.17
C LEU A 135 5.76 16.91 -6.80
N LYS A 136 7.09 16.84 -6.95
CA LYS A 136 7.86 17.89 -7.63
C LYS A 136 7.46 18.07 -9.10
N SER A 137 7.01 17.00 -9.76
CA SER A 137 6.51 17.09 -11.15
C SER A 137 5.14 17.76 -11.26
N LEU A 138 4.39 17.87 -10.15
CA LEU A 138 3.11 18.56 -10.07
C LEU A 138 3.27 20.02 -9.59
N GLU A 139 4.39 20.36 -8.96
CA GLU A 139 4.74 21.71 -8.47
C GLU A 139 5.41 22.60 -9.54
N ILE A 140 5.33 22.25 -10.83
CA ILE A 140 5.88 23.06 -11.94
C ILE A 140 5.18 24.42 -11.98
#